data_AF-A0A699WN95-F1
#
_entry.id   AF-A0A699WN95-F1
#
_cell.length_a   1.000
_cell.length_b   1.000
_cell.length_c   1.000
_cell.angle_alpha   90.00
_cell.angle_beta   90.00
_cell.angle_gamma   90.00
#
_symmetry.space_group_name_H-M   'P 1'
#
loop_
_entity.id
_entity.type
_entity.pdbx_description
1 polymer ?
#
loop_
_entity_poly.entity_id
_entity_poly.type
_entity_poly.pdbx_seq_one_letter_code
_entity_poly.pdbx_strand_id
1 'polypeptide(L)' 'WTHLSRTMATTAAQQIALDNALVTLEKQVEIDKFNMRIDPQKTQKEPTYQVFLDALTLTTCYLAFLITASVPMI' A
#
# COMPACT_ATOMS: atom_id res chain seq x y z
N TRP A 1 -21.27 -10.18 -12.76
CA TRP A 1 -20.63 -10.02 -11.43
C TRP A 1 -19.47 -10.98 -11.21
N THR A 2 -19.65 -12.31 -11.29
CA THR A 2 -18.58 -13.33 -11.12
C THR A 2 -17.47 -13.31 -12.18
N HIS A 3 -17.77 -12.89 -13.41
CA HIS A 3 -16.78 -12.78 -14.48
C HIS A 3 -15.85 -11.58 -14.27
N LEU A 4 -16.41 -10.40 -13.96
CA LEU A 4 -15.67 -9.17 -13.70
C LEU A 4 -14.75 -9.28 -12.47
N SER A 5 -15.21 -9.93 -11.40
CA SER A 5 -14.39 -10.15 -10.21
C SER A 5 -13.21 -11.09 -10.47
N ARG A 6 -13.39 -12.09 -11.35
CA ARG A 6 -12.31 -12.97 -11.81
C ARG A 6 -11.31 -12.17 -12.63
N THR A 7 -11.75 -11.35 -13.57
CA THR A 7 -10.87 -10.55 -14.42
C THR A 7 -10.02 -9.57 -13.61
N MET A 8 -10.61 -8.85 -12.64
CA MET A 8 -9.86 -7.94 -11.76
C MET A 8 -8.81 -8.68 -10.92
N ALA A 9 -9.13 -9.87 -10.42
CA ALA A 9 -8.19 -10.69 -9.65
C ALA A 9 -7.00 -11.16 -10.51
N THR A 10 -7.25 -11.58 -11.76
CA THR A 10 -6.17 -11.96 -12.68
C THR A 10 -5.29 -10.78 -13.06
N THR A 11 -5.88 -9.60 -13.30
CA THR A 11 -5.13 -8.38 -13.60
C THR A 11 -4.25 -7.96 -12.42
N ALA A 12 -4.73 -8.06 -11.18
CA ALA A 12 -3.92 -7.77 -10.00
C ALA A 12 -2.73 -8.74 -9.86
N ALA A 13 -2.95 -10.04 -10.05
CA ALA A 13 -1.87 -11.04 -9.99
C ALA A 13 -0.82 -10.84 -11.10
N GLN A 14 -1.26 -10.48 -12.30
CA GLN A 14 -0.38 -10.17 -13.43
C GLN A 14 0.43 -8.89 -13.18
N GLN A 15 -0.20 -7.86 -12.60
CA GLN A 15 0.49 -6.62 -12.26
C GLN A 15 1.55 -6.84 -11.18
N ILE A 16 1.22 -7.62 -10.14
CA ILE A 16 2.18 -8.01 -9.09
C ILE A 16 3.35 -8.80 -9.68
N ALA A 17 3.07 -9.75 -10.58
CA ALA A 17 4.11 -10.53 -11.24
C ALA A 17 5.02 -9.66 -12.12
N LEU A 18 4.45 -8.67 -12.82
CA LEU A 18 5.20 -7.71 -13.63
C LEU A 18 6.07 -6.79 -12.77
N ASP A 19 5.50 -6.19 -11.72
CA ASP A 19 6.25 -5.33 -10.80
C ASP A 19 7.39 -6.10 -10.13
N ASN A 20 7.13 -7.34 -9.70
CA ASN A 20 8.16 -8.20 -9.13
C ASN A 20 9.26 -8.58 -10.12
N ALA A 21 8.94 -8.68 -11.42
CA ALA A 21 9.92 -8.93 -12.47
C ALA A 21 10.73 -7.66 -12.82
N LEU A 22 10.14 -6.47 -12.67
CA LEU A 22 10.76 -5.19 -12.99
C LEU A 22 11.59 -4.61 -11.83
N VAL A 23 11.20 -4.91 -10.59
CA VAL A 23 11.90 -4.45 -9.39
C VAL A 23 12.70 -5.60 -8.82
N THR A 24 14.03 -5.50 -8.92
CA THR A 24 14.94 -6.46 -8.27
C THR A 24 14.68 -6.54 -6.77
N LEU A 25 14.84 -7.73 -6.16
CA LEU A 25 14.56 -7.96 -4.75
C LEU A 25 15.26 -6.96 -3.81
N GLU A 26 16.51 -6.57 -4.13
CA GLU A 26 17.22 -5.51 -3.39
C GLU A 26 16.51 -4.16 -3.45
N LYS A 27 16.00 -3.77 -4.62
CA LYS A 27 15.23 -2.55 -4.78
C LYS A 27 13.87 -2.63 -4.10
N GLN A 28 13.25 -3.81 -4.03
CA GLN A 28 12.02 -4.00 -3.24
C GLN A 28 12.29 -3.77 -1.75
N VAL A 29 13.38 -4.32 -1.20
CA VAL A 29 13.77 -4.12 0.20
C VAL A 29 14.09 -2.66 0.49
N GLU A 30 14.76 -1.96 -0.43
CA GLU A 30 14.98 -0.52 -0.30
C GLU A 30 13.66 0.26 -0.34
N ILE A 31 12.78 -0.02 -1.31
CA ILE A 31 11.47 0.61 -1.43
C ILE A 31 10.64 0.36 -0.18
N ASP A 32 10.58 -0.86 0.35
CA ASP A 32 9.86 -1.19 1.58
C ASP A 32 10.42 -0.48 2.82
N LYS A 33 11.74 -0.24 2.84
CA LYS A 33 12.40 0.52 3.90
C LYS A 33 12.09 2.02 3.83
N PHE A 34 11.85 2.54 2.62
CA PHE A 34 11.48 3.95 2.38
C PHE A 34 9.97 4.19 2.24
N ASN A 35 9.17 3.13 2.10
CA ASN A 35 7.73 3.20 2.01
C ASN A 35 7.19 3.73 3.34
N MET A 36 6.73 4.98 3.29
CA MET A 36 6.14 5.64 4.44
C MET A 36 4.88 4.87 4.84
N ARG A 37 4.94 4.23 6.01
CA ARG A 37 3.76 3.58 6.57
C ARG A 37 3.05 4.55 7.52
N ILE A 38 1.73 4.67 7.35
CA ILE A 38 0.88 5.58 8.10
C ILE A 38 0.36 4.86 9.34
N ASP A 39 0.65 5.45 10.49
CA ASP A 39 0.03 5.08 11.77
C ASP A 39 -1.12 6.07 12.05
N PRO A 40 -2.39 5.67 11.83
CA PRO A 40 -3.53 6.55 12.08
C PRO A 40 -3.80 6.76 13.57
N GLN A 41 -3.22 5.96 14.48
CA GLN A 41 -3.42 6.10 15.92
C GLN A 41 -2.42 7.07 16.56
N LYS A 42 -1.32 7.38 15.87
CA LYS A 42 -0.36 8.37 16.34
C LYS A 42 -0.92 9.78 16.21
N THR A 43 -0.77 10.57 17.27
CA THR A 43 -1.06 12.01 17.22
C THR A 43 -0.15 12.68 16.22
N GLN A 44 -0.73 13.23 15.16
CA GLN A 44 0.00 13.92 14.11
C GLN A 44 0.26 15.37 14.54
N LYS A 45 1.52 15.80 14.47
CA LYS A 45 1.96 17.11 14.96
C LYS A 45 1.67 18.25 14.00
N GLU A 46 1.47 17.94 12.72
CA GLU A 46 1.22 18.94 11.69
C GLU A 46 -0.22 18.88 11.18
N PRO A 47 -0.95 20.01 11.14
CA PRO A 47 -2.33 20.05 10.67
C PRO A 47 -2.47 19.71 9.17
N THR A 48 -1.44 19.96 8.38
CA THR A 48 -1.34 19.55 6.96
C THR A 48 -1.33 18.05 6.78
N TYR A 49 -0.87 17.30 7.79
CA TYR A 49 -0.89 15.84 7.75
C TYR A 49 -2.32 15.30 7.75
N GLN A 50 -3.24 15.93 8.50
CA GLN A 50 -4.64 15.53 8.49
C GLN A 50 -5.28 15.73 7.12
N VAL A 51 -4.99 16.86 6.45
CA VAL A 51 -5.48 17.13 5.08
C VAL A 51 -4.96 16.08 4.08
N PHE A 52 -3.68 15.69 4.21
CA PHE A 52 -3.11 14.62 3.42
C PHE A 52 -3.81 13.28 3.68
N LEU A 53 -4.07 12.93 4.94
CA LEU A 53 -4.82 11.72 5.29
C LEU A 53 -6.23 11.74 4.71
N ASP A 54 -6.95 12.84 4.86
CA ASP A 54 -8.32 12.97 4.38
C ASP A 54 -8.36 12.80 2.84
N ALA A 55 -7.44 13.44 2.11
CA ALA A 55 -7.32 13.26 0.67
C ALA A 55 -6.91 11.82 0.29
N LEU A 56 -5.99 11.21 1.04
CA LEU A 56 -5.53 9.86 0.79
C LEU A 56 -6.64 8.83 1.02
N THR A 57 -7.50 9.02 2.04
CA THR A 57 -8.63 8.12 2.35
C THR A 57 -9.67 8.03 1.23
N LEU A 58 -9.72 9.03 0.35
CA LEU A 58 -10.57 9.03 -0.84
C LEU A 58 -9.99 8.17 -1.98
N THR A 59 -8.75 7.72 -1.86
CA THR A 59 -8.07 6.90 -2.86
C THR A 59 -8.10 5.42 -2.49
N THR A 60 -8.07 4.54 -3.50
CA THR A 60 -7.92 3.09 -3.29
C THR A 60 -6.56 2.71 -2.70
N CYS A 61 -5.59 3.62 -2.78
CA CYS A 61 -4.23 3.41 -2.30
C CYS A 61 -4.09 3.55 -0.78
N TYR A 62 -5.08 4.13 -0.08
CA TYR A 62 -5.03 4.32 1.37
C TYR A 62 -4.69 3.03 2.13
N LEU A 63 -5.28 1.91 1.71
CA LEU A 63 -5.06 0.60 2.32
C LEU A 63 -3.62 0.09 2.16
N ALA A 64 -2.90 0.52 1.12
CA ALA A 64 -1.51 0.13 0.89
C ALA A 64 -0.53 0.88 1.82
N PHE A 65 -0.89 2.06 2.30
CA PHE A 65 -0.07 2.87 3.21
C PHE A 65 -0.41 2.66 4.68
N LEU A 66 -1.59 2.12 4.99
CA LEU A 66 -2.02 1.80 6.33
C LEU A 66 -1.11 0.72 6.94
N ILE A 67 -0.51 1.00 8.10
CA ILE A 67 0.11 -0.05 8.91
C ILE A 67 -1.01 -0.95 9.43
N THR A 68 -1.41 -1.92 8.63
CA THR A 68 -2.14 -3.07 9.14
C THR A 68 -1.11 -3.92 9.87
N ALA A 69 -1.25 -4.01 11.19
CA ALA A 69 -0.35 -4.74 12.09
C ALA A 69 -0.42 -6.27 11.89
N SER A 70 -0.52 -6.76 10.66
CA SER A 70 -0.53 -8.18 10.30
C SER A 70 0.86 -8.69 9.91
N VAL A 71 1.93 -7.94 10.20
CA VAL A 71 3.29 -8.51 10.20
C VAL A 71 3.51 -9.08 11.60
N PRO A 72 3.48 -10.41 11.79
CA PRO A 72 3.98 -10.98 13.03
C PRO A 72 5.48 -10.64 13.08
N MET A 73 5.88 -10.00 14.17
CA MET A 73 7.27 -9.78 14.51
C MET A 73 7.99 -11.14 14.43
N ILE A 74 8.90 -11.28 13.47
CA ILE A 74 9.76 -12.47 13.31
C ILE A 74 10.89 -12.38 14.32
#